data_AF-A0A5Q0P3B0-F1
#
_entry.id   AF-A0A5Q0P3B0-F1
#
_cell.length_a   1.000
_cell.length_b   1.000
_cell.length_c   1.000
_cell.angle_alpha   90.00
_cell.angle_beta   90.00
_cell.angle_gamma   90.00
#
_symmetry.space_group_name_H-M   'P 1'
#
loop_
_entity.id
_entity.type
_entity.pdbx_description
1 polymer ?
#
loop_
_entity_poly.entity_id
_entity_poly.type
_entity_poly.pdbx_seq_one_letter_code
_entity_poly.pdbx_strand_id
1 'polypeptide(L)'
;MIKNTIEGNPQFENADYYFNNQNVIIELKSLQSDFAEINQLSPKVEKQLMKWLEKGELNFPALFNLSLLTNWQKRKIFQIKYEPIRRTLKKANSQIKSTKKFSKNIEAHGIAILIIDGVESVEFNELFEAICFLLYKEEFSCIDGFVLMTMNTYIDIGNQIANQVWAPAYKQENNTHLANFVNYLGKEWGEFFQLKTGKFENEVIQADDYNILKNTTHVR
;
A
#
# COMPACT_ATOMS: atom_id res chain seq x y z
N MET A 1 -12.30 4.69 -18.00
CA MET A 1 -12.04 6.13 -17.75
C MET A 1 -13.27 6.72 -17.03
N ILE A 2 -13.27 6.86 -15.70
CA ILE A 2 -14.38 7.57 -14.99
C ILE A 2 -14.47 9.03 -15.38
N LYS A 3 -13.36 9.63 -15.84
CA LYS A 3 -13.33 11.04 -16.23
C LYS A 3 -14.37 11.41 -17.30
N ASN A 4 -14.92 10.45 -18.04
CA ASN A 4 -15.90 10.71 -19.10
C ASN A 4 -17.36 10.43 -18.70
N THR A 5 -17.64 10.00 -17.46
CA THR A 5 -19.02 9.69 -17.01
C THR A 5 -19.51 10.55 -15.85
N ILE A 6 -18.65 11.33 -15.21
CA ILE A 6 -19.03 12.25 -14.12
C ILE A 6 -18.70 13.67 -14.59
N GLU A 7 -19.72 14.45 -14.95
CA GLU A 7 -19.58 15.89 -15.20
C GLU A 7 -19.16 16.60 -13.90
N GLY A 8 -18.03 17.32 -13.94
CA GLY A 8 -17.63 18.25 -12.88
C GLY A 8 -17.36 17.64 -11.50
N ASN A 9 -17.22 18.54 -10.52
CA ASN A 9 -16.83 18.27 -9.12
C ASN A 9 -17.89 17.36 -8.45
N PRO A 10 -17.61 16.06 -8.24
CA PRO A 10 -18.61 15.12 -7.73
C PRO A 10 -19.10 15.54 -6.34
N GLN A 11 -20.40 15.40 -6.09
CA GLN A 11 -21.03 15.73 -4.79
C GLN A 11 -20.73 14.71 -3.68
N PHE A 12 -19.88 13.71 -3.93
CA PHE A 12 -19.53 12.66 -2.99
C PHE A 12 -18.06 12.26 -3.14
N GLU A 13 -17.50 11.66 -2.09
CA GLU A 13 -16.15 11.10 -2.11
C GLU A 13 -16.11 9.88 -3.05
N ASN A 14 -15.85 10.09 -4.33
CA ASN A 14 -15.72 9.02 -5.31
C ASN A 14 -14.29 8.49 -5.38
N ALA A 15 -14.18 7.29 -5.95
CA ALA A 15 -12.93 6.69 -6.33
C ALA A 15 -12.44 7.31 -7.64
N ASP A 16 -11.13 7.33 -7.85
CA ASP A 16 -10.51 7.92 -9.04
C ASP A 16 -10.94 7.24 -10.36
N TYR A 17 -11.08 5.91 -10.36
CA TYR A 17 -11.43 5.15 -11.56
C TYR A 17 -12.43 4.01 -11.32
N TYR A 18 -13.18 3.68 -12.38
CA TYR A 18 -14.19 2.63 -12.49
C TYR A 18 -14.16 2.16 -13.94
N PHE A 19 -13.82 0.90 -14.08
CA PHE A 19 -13.71 0.15 -15.30
C PHE A 19 -14.93 -0.74 -15.39
N ASN A 20 -16.04 -0.17 -15.87
CA ASN A 20 -17.36 -0.82 -15.86
C ASN A 20 -17.33 -2.20 -16.55
N ASN A 21 -16.62 -2.31 -17.68
CA ASN A 21 -16.54 -3.56 -18.45
C ASN A 21 -15.77 -4.67 -17.72
N GLN A 22 -14.81 -4.29 -16.88
CA GLN A 22 -13.98 -5.20 -16.09
C GLN A 22 -14.53 -5.41 -14.68
N ASN A 23 -15.57 -4.67 -14.31
CA ASN A 23 -16.16 -4.67 -12.97
C ASN A 23 -15.14 -4.31 -11.87
N VAL A 24 -14.26 -3.32 -12.11
CA VAL A 24 -13.22 -2.90 -11.16
C VAL A 24 -13.29 -1.40 -10.87
N ILE A 25 -13.23 -1.04 -9.59
CA ILE A 25 -13.10 0.33 -9.07
C ILE A 25 -11.69 0.47 -8.49
N ILE A 26 -11.00 1.56 -8.84
CA ILE A 26 -9.65 1.84 -8.38
C ILE A 26 -9.62 3.18 -7.67
N GLU A 27 -8.98 3.20 -6.51
CA GLU A 27 -8.61 4.43 -5.81
C GLU A 27 -7.09 4.55 -5.70
N LEU A 28 -6.55 5.74 -5.94
CA LEU A 28 -5.12 6.02 -5.88
C LEU A 28 -4.79 6.85 -4.65
N LYS A 29 -3.71 6.47 -3.96
CA LYS A 29 -3.17 7.22 -2.82
C LYS A 29 -1.67 7.32 -2.91
N SER A 30 -1.14 8.54 -2.90
CA SER A 30 0.28 8.77 -2.62
C SER A 30 0.52 8.65 -1.12
N LEU A 31 1.59 7.95 -0.73
CA LEU A 31 1.98 7.73 0.66
C LEU A 31 2.99 8.77 1.17
N GLN A 32 3.31 9.81 0.40
CA GLN A 32 4.33 10.80 0.73
C GLN A 32 4.12 11.44 2.12
N SER A 33 2.90 11.92 2.41
CA SER A 33 2.56 12.51 3.71
C SER A 33 2.59 11.49 4.86
N ASP A 34 2.21 10.25 4.55
CA ASP A 34 2.10 9.18 5.52
C ASP A 34 3.48 8.81 6.05
N PHE A 35 4.49 8.73 5.19
CA PHE A 35 5.86 8.48 5.62
C PHE A 35 6.45 9.61 6.47
N ALA A 36 6.20 10.87 6.09
CA ALA A 36 6.63 12.00 6.89
C ALA A 36 6.06 11.91 8.31
N GLU A 37 4.80 11.45 8.45
CA GLU A 37 4.21 11.20 9.76
C GLU A 37 4.76 9.95 10.44
N ILE A 38 4.98 8.84 9.74
CA ILE A 38 5.61 7.62 10.30
C ILE A 38 6.92 7.96 11.01
N ASN A 39 7.74 8.81 10.40
CA ASN A 39 9.01 9.27 10.98
C ASN A 39 8.82 10.09 12.27
N GLN A 40 7.70 10.81 12.37
CA GLN A 40 7.31 11.59 13.54
C GLN A 40 6.62 10.75 14.63
N LEU A 41 6.34 9.47 14.40
CA LEU A 41 5.70 8.59 15.38
C LEU A 41 6.68 7.95 16.36
N SER A 42 8.00 8.12 16.16
CA SER A 42 9.04 7.65 17.07
C SER A 42 8.79 8.04 18.54
N PRO A 43 8.40 9.29 18.89
CA PRO A 43 8.06 9.66 20.27
C PRO A 43 6.82 8.93 20.83
N LYS A 44 5.84 8.57 19.99
CA LYS A 44 4.66 7.82 20.44
C LYS A 44 5.02 6.36 20.71
N VAL A 45 5.89 5.77 19.88
CA VAL A 45 6.46 4.44 20.10
C VAL A 45 7.28 4.42 21.39
N GLU A 46 8.18 5.38 21.55
CA GLU A 46 9.02 5.53 22.75
C GLU A 46 8.17 5.68 24.01
N LYS A 47 7.18 6.58 24.00
CA LYS A 47 6.24 6.76 25.12
C LYS A 47 5.51 5.47 25.48
N GLN A 48 5.13 4.67 24.48
CA GLN A 48 4.47 3.39 24.72
C GLN A 48 5.43 2.35 25.32
N LEU A 49 6.67 2.30 24.87
CA LEU A 49 7.71 1.43 25.42
C LEU A 49 8.03 1.80 26.88
N MET A 50 8.22 3.09 27.18
CA MET A 50 8.46 3.58 28.54
C MET A 50 7.31 3.25 29.48
N LYS A 51 6.06 3.40 29.02
CA LYS A 51 4.88 3.00 29.79
C LYS A 51 4.85 1.51 30.14
N TRP A 52 5.34 0.64 29.26
CA TRP A 52 5.44 -0.80 29.56
C TRP A 52 6.59 -1.10 30.53
N LEU A 53 7.72 -0.39 30.40
CA LEU A 53 8.84 -0.52 31.32
C LEU A 53 8.44 -0.13 32.75
N GLU A 54 7.78 1.02 32.92
CA GLU A 54 7.29 1.51 34.23
C GLU A 54 6.32 0.54 34.91
N LYS A 55 5.57 -0.24 34.11
CA LYS A 55 4.62 -1.24 34.60
C LYS A 55 5.23 -2.63 34.83
N GLY A 56 6.51 -2.82 34.51
CA GLY A 56 7.15 -4.14 34.54
C GLY A 56 6.65 -5.10 33.46
N GLU A 57 5.96 -4.60 32.43
CA GLU A 57 5.50 -5.38 31.27
C GLU A 57 6.60 -5.52 30.19
N LEU A 58 7.71 -4.78 30.34
CA LEU A 58 8.85 -4.75 29.43
C LEU A 58 10.16 -4.81 30.24
N ASN A 59 11.10 -5.65 29.83
CA ASN A 59 12.45 -5.65 30.41
C ASN A 59 13.31 -4.57 29.76
N PHE A 60 14.20 -3.93 30.53
CA PHE A 60 15.07 -2.86 30.02
C PHE A 60 15.85 -3.21 28.73
N PRO A 61 16.42 -4.43 28.56
CA PRO A 61 17.07 -4.81 27.30
C PRO A 61 16.15 -4.74 26.07
N ALA A 62 14.84 -4.90 26.25
CA ALA A 62 13.88 -4.85 25.14
C ALA A 62 13.63 -3.43 24.61
N LEU A 63 14.11 -2.38 25.29
CA LEU A 63 14.14 -1.01 24.73
C LEU A 63 15.12 -0.90 23.55
N PHE A 64 16.23 -1.63 23.61
CA PHE A 64 17.29 -1.57 22.60
C PHE A 64 17.22 -2.72 21.60
N ASN A 65 16.41 -3.73 21.90
CA ASN A 65 16.20 -4.88 21.03
C ASN A 65 14.71 -5.22 20.94
N LEU A 66 14.04 -4.64 19.95
CA LEU A 66 12.60 -4.85 19.69
C LEU A 66 12.25 -6.30 19.35
N SER A 67 13.23 -7.16 19.02
CA SER A 67 12.99 -8.60 18.82
C SER A 67 12.55 -9.30 20.12
N LEU A 68 12.92 -8.76 21.28
CA LEU A 68 12.55 -9.25 22.61
C LEU A 68 11.11 -8.92 23.01
N LEU A 69 10.40 -8.11 22.22
CA LEU A 69 8.99 -7.81 22.47
C LEU A 69 8.12 -9.06 22.29
N THR A 70 7.12 -9.19 23.15
CA THR A 70 6.05 -10.19 22.96
C THR A 70 5.26 -9.92 21.68
N ASN A 71 4.57 -10.93 21.16
CA ASN A 71 3.75 -10.77 19.95
C ASN A 71 2.68 -9.68 20.08
N TRP A 72 2.07 -9.52 21.25
CA TRP A 72 1.09 -8.46 21.49
C TRP A 72 1.75 -7.07 21.50
N GLN A 73 2.93 -6.92 22.12
CA GLN A 73 3.69 -5.66 22.09
C GLN A 73 4.10 -5.28 20.67
N LYS A 74 4.67 -6.23 19.91
CA LYS A 74 5.02 -6.03 18.49
C LYS A 74 3.83 -5.54 17.68
N ARG A 75 2.66 -6.18 17.84
CA ARG A 75 1.41 -5.74 17.20
C ARG A 75 1.01 -4.32 17.59
N LYS A 76 1.16 -3.94 18.86
CA LYS A 76 0.78 -2.61 19.33
C LYS A 76 1.72 -1.52 18.82
N ILE A 77 3.03 -1.78 18.80
CA ILE A 77 4.01 -0.88 18.19
C ILE A 77 3.75 -0.74 16.69
N PHE A 78 3.49 -1.85 16.01
CA PHE A 78 3.12 -1.87 14.60
C PHE A 78 1.89 -0.99 14.33
N GLN A 79 0.82 -1.11 15.13
CA GLN A 79 -0.37 -0.27 15.01
C GLN A 79 -0.07 1.23 15.16
N ILE A 80 0.83 1.59 16.09
CA ILE A 80 1.24 2.99 16.27
C ILE A 80 2.04 3.47 15.06
N LYS A 81 3.02 2.66 14.60
CA LYS A 81 3.92 2.99 13.47
C LYS A 81 3.12 3.19 12.19
N TYR A 82 2.15 2.33 11.88
CA TYR A 82 1.43 2.34 10.61
C TYR A 82 0.01 2.93 10.67
N GLU A 83 -0.33 3.70 11.71
CA GLU A 83 -1.60 4.43 11.78
C GLU A 83 -1.84 5.38 10.58
N PRO A 84 -0.83 6.08 10.02
CA PRO A 84 -1.03 6.88 8.81
C PRO A 84 -1.54 6.05 7.63
N ILE A 85 -0.85 4.94 7.32
CA ILE A 85 -1.24 3.99 6.26
C ILE A 85 -2.66 3.47 6.49
N ARG A 86 -2.98 3.12 7.74
CA ARG A 86 -4.32 2.69 8.11
C ARG A 86 -5.39 3.74 7.80
N ARG A 87 -5.15 5.02 8.10
CA ARG A 87 -6.09 6.10 7.77
C ARG A 87 -6.23 6.27 6.25
N THR A 88 -5.14 6.11 5.51
CA THR A 88 -5.16 6.14 4.05
C THR A 88 -6.00 5.00 3.47
N LEU A 89 -5.84 3.77 3.96
CA LEU A 89 -6.68 2.63 3.59
C LEU A 89 -8.16 2.85 3.96
N LYS A 90 -8.45 3.48 5.11
CA LYS A 90 -9.84 3.82 5.48
C LYS A 90 -10.48 4.79 4.48
N LYS A 91 -9.76 5.82 4.07
CA LYS A 91 -10.23 6.77 3.05
C LYS A 91 -10.48 6.05 1.73
N ALA A 92 -9.52 5.24 1.28
CA ALA A 92 -9.68 4.49 0.03
C ALA A 92 -10.90 3.55 0.07
N ASN A 93 -11.07 2.81 1.17
CA ASN A 93 -12.24 1.96 1.37
C ASN A 93 -13.56 2.75 1.35
N SER A 94 -13.59 3.93 1.99
CA SER A 94 -14.77 4.83 1.97
C SER A 94 -15.12 5.29 0.56
N GLN A 95 -14.12 5.72 -0.22
CA GLN A 95 -14.30 6.21 -1.59
C GLN A 95 -14.75 5.11 -2.55
N ILE A 96 -14.15 3.92 -2.44
CA ILE A 96 -14.58 2.75 -3.23
C ILE A 96 -16.03 2.38 -2.85
N LYS A 97 -16.36 2.33 -1.56
CA LYS A 97 -17.72 2.04 -1.08
C LYS A 97 -18.75 3.03 -1.63
N SER A 98 -18.44 4.32 -1.56
CA SER A 98 -19.29 5.39 -2.08
C SER A 98 -19.48 5.26 -3.60
N THR A 99 -18.42 4.89 -4.32
CA THR A 99 -18.47 4.64 -5.77
C THR A 99 -19.33 3.45 -6.12
N LYS A 100 -19.16 2.30 -5.43
CA LYS A 100 -20.03 1.11 -5.60
C LYS A 100 -21.50 1.47 -5.41
N LYS A 101 -21.82 2.27 -4.40
CA LYS A 101 -23.19 2.74 -4.12
C LYS A 101 -23.72 3.63 -5.24
N PHE A 102 -22.93 4.60 -5.68
CA PHE A 102 -23.31 5.54 -6.73
C PHE A 102 -23.52 4.86 -8.09
N SER A 103 -22.60 3.96 -8.47
CA SER A 103 -22.69 3.18 -9.71
C SER A 103 -23.74 2.07 -9.65
N LYS A 104 -24.37 1.86 -8.48
CA LYS A 104 -25.29 0.75 -8.20
C LYS A 104 -24.69 -0.62 -8.51
N ASN A 105 -23.37 -0.73 -8.38
CA ASN A 105 -22.62 -1.96 -8.61
C ASN A 105 -21.83 -2.35 -7.36
N ILE A 106 -22.54 -3.02 -6.44
CA ILE A 106 -21.97 -3.51 -5.18
C ILE A 106 -20.98 -4.67 -5.37
N GLU A 107 -21.09 -5.38 -6.48
CA GLU A 107 -20.26 -6.54 -6.83
C GLU A 107 -18.96 -6.14 -7.54
N ALA A 108 -18.74 -4.85 -7.83
CA ALA A 108 -17.48 -4.39 -8.40
C ALA A 108 -16.31 -4.67 -7.46
N HIS A 109 -15.19 -5.15 -7.98
CA HIS A 109 -13.97 -5.33 -7.20
C HIS A 109 -13.32 -3.97 -6.89
N GLY A 110 -12.91 -3.76 -5.65
CA GLY A 110 -12.17 -2.56 -5.24
C GLY A 110 -10.68 -2.81 -5.14
N ILE A 111 -9.88 -1.98 -5.81
CA ILE A 111 -8.43 -1.98 -5.73
C ILE A 111 -7.94 -0.64 -5.19
N ALA A 112 -7.05 -0.68 -4.19
CA ALA A 112 -6.29 0.49 -3.77
C ALA A 112 -4.90 0.46 -4.42
N ILE A 113 -4.55 1.47 -5.23
CA ILE A 113 -3.18 1.66 -5.70
C ILE A 113 -2.49 2.64 -4.76
N LEU A 114 -1.43 2.16 -4.11
CA LEU A 114 -0.64 2.91 -3.14
C LEU A 114 0.71 3.23 -3.78
N ILE A 115 1.00 4.52 -3.89
CA ILE A 115 2.17 5.03 -4.60
C ILE A 115 3.19 5.53 -3.59
N ILE A 116 4.39 4.95 -3.65
CA ILE A 116 5.58 5.45 -2.98
C ILE A 116 6.21 6.52 -3.88
N ASP A 117 6.22 7.75 -3.38
CA ASP A 117 6.72 8.92 -4.11
C ASP A 117 7.71 9.70 -3.23
N GLY A 118 9.01 9.48 -3.48
CA GLY A 118 10.09 10.28 -2.93
C GLY A 118 10.39 10.05 -1.44
N VAL A 119 10.14 8.86 -0.91
CA VAL A 119 10.42 8.56 0.52
C VAL A 119 11.18 7.27 0.72
N GLU A 120 12.28 7.36 1.48
CA GLU A 120 13.24 6.28 1.78
C GLU A 120 13.11 5.73 3.21
N SER A 121 12.21 6.26 4.04
CA SER A 121 12.25 6.00 5.49
C SER A 121 11.63 4.68 5.95
N VAL A 122 11.04 3.92 5.02
CA VAL A 122 10.45 2.60 5.27
C VAL A 122 10.79 1.70 4.10
N GLU A 123 11.36 0.53 4.38
CA GLU A 123 11.66 -0.47 3.35
C GLU A 123 10.37 -0.98 2.70
N PHE A 124 10.44 -1.28 1.40
CA PHE A 124 9.27 -1.67 0.61
C PHE A 124 8.58 -2.92 1.15
N ASN A 125 9.37 -3.94 1.53
CA ASN A 125 8.86 -5.17 2.13
C ASN A 125 8.12 -4.92 3.45
N GLU A 126 8.69 -4.11 4.35
CA GLU A 126 8.05 -3.76 5.63
C GLU A 126 6.70 -3.09 5.41
N LEU A 127 6.63 -2.18 4.43
CA LEU A 127 5.38 -1.50 4.10
C LEU A 127 4.37 -2.45 3.45
N PHE A 128 4.81 -3.29 2.52
CA PHE A 128 3.97 -4.28 1.85
C PHE A 128 3.35 -5.25 2.88
N GLU A 129 4.18 -5.82 3.75
CA GLU A 129 3.71 -6.66 4.87
C GLU A 129 2.76 -5.89 5.78
N ALA A 130 3.05 -4.61 6.02
CA ALA A 130 2.21 -3.80 6.88
C ALA A 130 0.80 -3.60 6.31
N ILE A 131 0.70 -3.31 5.02
CA ILE A 131 -0.57 -3.17 4.31
C ILE A 131 -1.33 -4.50 4.32
N CYS A 132 -0.67 -5.61 4.00
CA CYS A 132 -1.25 -6.95 4.08
C CYS A 132 -1.83 -7.24 5.47
N PHE A 133 -1.06 -6.94 6.53
CA PHE A 133 -1.52 -7.14 7.91
C PHE A 133 -2.74 -6.28 8.24
N LEU A 134 -2.75 -4.99 7.85
CA LEU A 134 -3.87 -4.09 8.07
C LEU A 134 -5.13 -4.56 7.33
N LEU A 135 -5.00 -4.95 6.05
CA LEU A 135 -6.10 -5.47 5.24
C LEU A 135 -6.65 -6.80 5.77
N TYR A 136 -5.80 -7.66 6.32
CA TYR A 136 -6.22 -8.92 6.93
C TYR A 136 -6.92 -8.71 8.28
N LYS A 137 -6.46 -7.74 9.09
CA LYS A 137 -6.95 -7.54 10.46
C LYS A 137 -8.19 -6.66 10.56
N GLU A 138 -8.37 -5.73 9.64
CA GLU A 138 -9.46 -4.76 9.69
C GLU A 138 -10.51 -5.02 8.62
N GLU A 139 -11.73 -4.55 8.87
CA GLU A 139 -12.85 -4.72 7.96
C GLU A 139 -12.84 -3.67 6.83
N PHE A 140 -11.80 -3.67 6.02
CA PHE A 140 -11.78 -2.93 4.74
C PHE A 140 -12.60 -3.70 3.69
N SER A 141 -13.92 -3.75 3.91
CA SER A 141 -14.84 -4.64 3.18
C SER A 141 -15.00 -4.33 1.69
N CYS A 142 -14.57 -3.16 1.24
CA CYS A 142 -14.66 -2.74 -0.15
C CYS A 142 -13.31 -2.79 -0.87
N ILE A 143 -12.22 -3.20 -0.21
CA ILE A 143 -10.91 -3.42 -0.81
C ILE A 143 -10.70 -4.93 -0.99
N ASP A 144 -10.70 -5.37 -2.24
CA ASP A 144 -10.50 -6.77 -2.65
C ASP A 144 -9.03 -7.07 -2.96
N GLY A 145 -8.23 -6.03 -3.18
CA GLY A 145 -6.78 -6.10 -3.34
C GLY A 145 -6.13 -4.72 -3.34
N PHE A 146 -4.81 -4.69 -3.36
CA PHE A 146 -4.04 -3.48 -3.52
C PHE A 146 -2.87 -3.68 -4.47
N VAL A 147 -2.33 -2.57 -4.96
CA VAL A 147 -1.04 -2.52 -5.64
C VAL A 147 -0.17 -1.54 -4.88
N LEU A 148 1.01 -1.97 -4.43
CA LEU A 148 2.05 -1.07 -3.95
C LEU A 148 3.03 -0.83 -5.09
N MET A 149 3.27 0.42 -5.44
CA MET A 149 4.16 0.76 -6.55
C MET A 149 5.07 1.94 -6.22
N THR A 150 6.18 2.03 -6.94
CA THR A 150 7.06 3.22 -6.91
C THR A 150 6.87 4.07 -8.15
N MET A 151 7.03 5.39 -8.02
CA MET A 151 6.94 6.32 -9.16
C MET A 151 8.26 7.08 -9.39
N ASN A 152 8.77 7.77 -8.35
CA ASN A 152 10.02 8.54 -8.40
C ASN A 152 11.12 7.96 -7.49
N THR A 153 10.98 6.69 -7.11
CA THR A 153 11.91 5.99 -6.21
C THR A 153 12.24 4.64 -6.83
N TYR A 154 13.51 4.24 -6.76
CA TYR A 154 13.98 2.97 -7.29
C TYR A 154 14.38 2.05 -6.15
N ILE A 155 14.11 0.76 -6.33
CA ILE A 155 14.36 -0.29 -5.34
C ILE A 155 15.25 -1.35 -5.97
N ASP A 156 16.27 -1.75 -5.23
CA ASP A 156 17.06 -2.94 -5.53
C ASP A 156 16.36 -4.13 -4.89
N ILE A 157 15.98 -5.11 -5.70
CA ILE A 157 15.33 -6.36 -5.25
C ILE A 157 16.35 -7.45 -4.88
N GLY A 158 17.62 -7.08 -4.69
CA GLY A 158 18.76 -7.99 -4.50
C GLY A 158 19.51 -8.31 -5.80
N ASN A 159 19.26 -7.54 -6.87
CA ASN A 159 19.92 -7.67 -8.17
C ASN A 159 20.94 -6.56 -8.45
N GLN A 160 21.15 -5.63 -7.51
CA GLN A 160 22.06 -4.48 -7.63
C GLN A 160 21.66 -3.52 -8.75
N ILE A 161 20.38 -3.49 -9.10
CA ILE A 161 19.82 -2.68 -10.18
C ILE A 161 18.69 -1.82 -9.61
N ALA A 162 18.57 -0.59 -10.11
CA ALA A 162 17.47 0.31 -9.80
C ALA A 162 16.20 -0.13 -10.54
N ASN A 163 15.20 -0.62 -9.80
CA ASN A 163 13.94 -1.08 -10.38
C ASN A 163 12.76 -0.23 -9.92
N GLN A 164 11.80 -0.05 -10.84
CA GLN A 164 10.45 0.32 -10.46
C GLN A 164 9.64 -0.93 -10.16
N VAL A 165 8.78 -0.84 -9.15
CA VAL A 165 8.03 -2.00 -8.67
C VAL A 165 6.54 -1.78 -8.86
N TRP A 166 5.85 -2.81 -9.33
CA TRP A 166 4.40 -2.96 -9.32
C TRP A 166 4.09 -4.26 -8.58
N ALA A 167 3.69 -4.15 -7.31
CA ALA A 167 3.49 -5.30 -6.43
C ALA A 167 2.00 -5.43 -6.05
N PRO A 168 1.24 -6.32 -6.70
CA PRO A 168 -0.14 -6.58 -6.33
C PRO A 168 -0.27 -7.56 -5.16
N ALA A 169 -1.35 -7.44 -4.39
CA ALA A 169 -1.80 -8.46 -3.46
C ALA A 169 -3.34 -8.45 -3.34
N TYR A 170 -3.92 -9.63 -3.13
CA TYR A 170 -5.36 -9.84 -3.17
C TYR A 170 -5.86 -10.52 -1.90
N LYS A 171 -7.09 -10.20 -1.50
CA LYS A 171 -7.74 -10.81 -0.33
C LYS A 171 -8.15 -12.27 -0.59
N GLN A 172 -8.61 -12.56 -1.81
CA GLN A 172 -8.98 -13.90 -2.24
C GLN A 172 -7.89 -14.48 -3.13
N GLU A 173 -7.27 -15.56 -2.66
CA GLU A 173 -6.39 -16.38 -3.49
C GLU A 173 -7.19 -16.93 -4.68
N ASN A 174 -6.62 -16.84 -5.88
CA ASN A 174 -7.18 -17.32 -7.15
C ASN A 174 -8.28 -16.48 -7.83
N ASN A 175 -8.43 -15.19 -7.51
CA ASN A 175 -9.24 -14.30 -8.37
C ASN A 175 -8.48 -13.96 -9.68
N THR A 176 -8.49 -14.90 -10.62
CA THR A 176 -7.76 -14.80 -11.90
C THR A 176 -8.22 -13.63 -12.76
N HIS A 177 -9.51 -13.30 -12.74
CA HIS A 177 -10.04 -12.15 -13.48
C HIS A 177 -9.44 -10.83 -12.98
N LEU A 178 -9.46 -10.61 -11.66
CA LEU A 178 -8.89 -9.42 -11.05
C LEU A 178 -7.37 -9.35 -11.24
N ALA A 179 -6.68 -10.48 -11.09
CA ALA A 179 -5.24 -10.56 -11.33
C ALA A 179 -4.87 -10.23 -12.78
N ASN A 180 -5.57 -10.80 -13.76
CA ASN A 180 -5.35 -10.50 -15.18
C ASN A 180 -5.57 -9.01 -15.49
N PHE A 181 -6.61 -8.41 -14.91
CA PHE A 181 -6.87 -6.98 -15.06
C PHE A 181 -5.74 -6.12 -14.48
N VAL A 182 -5.29 -6.42 -13.25
CA VAL A 182 -4.23 -5.67 -12.58
C VAL A 182 -2.88 -5.83 -13.29
N ASN A 183 -2.55 -7.02 -13.79
CA ASN A 183 -1.33 -7.27 -14.53
C ASN A 183 -1.33 -6.56 -15.90
N TYR A 184 -2.48 -6.56 -16.59
CA TYR A 184 -2.68 -5.75 -17.79
C TYR A 184 -2.49 -4.27 -17.49
N LEU A 185 -3.14 -3.75 -16.45
CA LEU A 185 -3.00 -2.34 -16.06
C LEU A 185 -1.56 -1.96 -15.71
N GLY A 186 -0.85 -2.83 -14.99
CA GLY A 186 0.56 -2.61 -14.64
C GLY A 186 1.47 -2.56 -15.88
N LYS A 187 1.19 -3.41 -16.87
CA LYS A 187 1.91 -3.40 -18.16
C LYS A 187 1.68 -2.09 -18.91
N GLU A 188 0.41 -1.71 -19.11
CA GLU A 188 0.04 -0.47 -19.81
C GLU A 188 0.60 0.77 -19.10
N TRP A 189 0.59 0.76 -17.76
CA TRP A 189 1.20 1.80 -16.95
C TRP A 189 2.71 1.89 -17.19
N GLY A 190 3.42 0.76 -17.16
CA GLY A 190 4.87 0.72 -17.40
C GLY A 190 5.25 1.24 -18.79
N GLU A 191 4.50 0.85 -19.83
CA GLU A 191 4.68 1.35 -21.19
C GLU A 191 4.42 2.86 -21.29
N PHE A 192 3.32 3.33 -20.69
CA PHE A 192 3.01 4.76 -20.62
C PHE A 192 4.09 5.56 -19.89
N PHE A 193 4.56 5.04 -18.76
CA PHE A 193 5.56 5.70 -17.92
C PHE A 193 6.89 5.83 -18.65
N GLN A 194 7.36 4.77 -19.31
CA GLN A 194 8.54 4.80 -20.20
C GLN A 194 8.39 5.80 -21.35
N LEU A 195 7.21 5.88 -21.96
CA LEU A 195 6.95 6.86 -23.02
C LEU A 195 7.09 8.30 -22.50
N LYS A 196 6.73 8.57 -21.24
CA LYS A 196 6.79 9.91 -20.63
C LYS A 196 8.14 10.29 -20.06
N THR A 197 8.90 9.32 -19.56
CA THR A 197 10.15 9.57 -18.81
C THR A 197 11.42 9.15 -19.56
N GLY A 198 11.27 8.44 -20.69
CA GLY A 198 12.35 7.80 -21.42
C GLY A 198 12.39 6.30 -21.14
N LYS A 199 13.06 5.55 -22.03
CA LYS A 199 13.24 4.10 -21.82
C LYS A 199 14.14 3.88 -20.61
N PHE A 200 13.66 3.10 -19.65
CA PHE A 200 14.50 2.55 -18.59
C PHE A 200 15.37 1.44 -19.15
N GLU A 201 16.51 1.20 -18.50
CA GLU A 201 17.36 0.04 -18.82
C GLU A 201 16.65 -1.28 -18.51
N ASN A 202 15.62 -1.27 -17.65
CA ASN A 202 14.87 -2.44 -17.23
C ASN A 202 13.35 -2.18 -17.24
N GLU A 203 12.58 -3.25 -17.47
CA GLU A 203 11.13 -3.20 -17.37
C GLU A 203 10.67 -3.04 -15.91
N VAL A 204 9.47 -2.50 -15.72
CA VAL A 204 8.83 -2.43 -14.39
C VAL A 204 8.66 -3.85 -13.87
N ILE A 205 9.16 -4.11 -12.65
CA ILE A 205 9.04 -5.43 -12.03
C ILE A 205 7.60 -5.64 -11.58
N GLN A 206 6.92 -6.59 -12.21
CA GLN A 206 5.66 -7.14 -11.73
C GLN A 206 5.95 -8.24 -10.70
N ALA A 207 5.78 -7.91 -9.42
CA ALA A 207 6.11 -8.81 -8.32
C ALA A 207 4.86 -9.62 -7.89
N ASP A 208 4.48 -10.59 -8.74
CA ASP A 208 3.40 -11.53 -8.43
C ASP A 208 3.81 -12.57 -7.36
N ASP A 209 5.12 -12.76 -7.16
CA ASP A 209 5.69 -13.57 -6.08
C ASP A 209 6.31 -12.68 -4.99
N TYR A 210 5.77 -12.80 -3.77
CA TYR A 210 6.29 -12.13 -2.57
C TYR A 210 7.78 -12.38 -2.32
N ASN A 211 8.32 -13.52 -2.76
CA ASN A 211 9.74 -13.83 -2.58
C ASN A 211 10.67 -12.81 -3.26
N ILE A 212 10.22 -12.18 -4.36
CA ILE A 212 10.96 -11.13 -5.06
C ILE A 212 11.10 -9.88 -4.16
N LEU A 213 10.15 -9.66 -3.26
CA LEU A 213 10.12 -8.47 -2.40
C LEU A 213 10.97 -8.62 -1.14
N LYS A 214 11.34 -9.85 -0.73
CA LYS A 214 12.00 -10.11 0.56
C LYS A 214 13.36 -9.43 0.73
N ASN A 215 14.08 -9.21 -0.36
CA ASN A 215 15.42 -8.61 -0.36
C ASN A 215 15.40 -7.17 -0.91
N THR A 216 14.25 -6.50 -0.86
CA THR A 216 14.14 -5.12 -1.34
C THR A 216 14.90 -4.16 -0.44
N THR A 217 15.67 -3.27 -1.06
CA THR A 217 16.35 -2.14 -0.42
C THR A 217 16.24 -0.90 -1.30
N HIS A 218 16.15 0.29 -0.72
CA HIS A 218 16.15 1.53 -1.51
C HIS A 218 17.49 1.76 -2.21
N VAL A 219 17.46 2.09 -3.50
CA VAL A 219 18.66 2.51 -4.24
C VAL A 219 18.92 3.98 -3.96
N ARG A 220 20.10 4.27 -3.39
CA ARG A 220 20.58 5.63 -3.12
C ARG A 220 21.22 6.28 -4.34
#